data_AF-R7J771-F1
#
_entry.id   AF-R7J771-F1
#
_cell.length_a   1.000
_cell.length_b   1.000
_cell.length_c   1.000
_cell.angle_alpha   90.00
_cell.angle_beta   90.00
_cell.angle_gamma   90.00
#
_symmetry.space_group_name_H-M   'P 1'
#
loop_
_entity.id
_entity.type
_entity.pdbx_description
1 polymer ?
#
loop_
_entity_poly.entity_id
_entity_poly.type
_entity_poly.pdbx_seq_one_letter_code
_entity_poly.pdbx_strand_id
1 'polypeptide(L)'
;MSTNFDFLKNVDKDLFEIITEAEKLYRDEYFEQCMGQTRRFGEQVCKKVLGTARSTENTFDDMLATLKDCSTGGEQEKEFIDDLYFLKKHGNNAVHSSSVKKDGMTALECLQRAFEAAISYSVYNRGASANILKLRYDTELLVTGKKKQKSLSEKYTEAKQKTVTKSKKNKTPKKQSSVMVCKKPKKKVSLYWIFVGISSVISLILISGLIIALHVK
;
A
#
# COMPACT_ATOMS: atom_id res chain seq x y z
N MET A 1 -3.39 23.34 -9.02
CA MET A 1 -3.44 23.64 -7.57
C MET A 1 -2.33 22.86 -6.88
N SER A 2 -1.70 23.42 -5.85
CA SER A 2 -0.73 22.68 -5.02
C SER A 2 -1.48 21.70 -4.11
N THR A 3 -0.93 20.52 -3.89
CA THR A 3 -1.56 19.44 -3.10
C THR A 3 -0.51 18.75 -2.22
N ASN A 4 -0.94 18.21 -1.07
CA ASN A 4 -0.05 17.41 -0.20
C ASN A 4 0.49 16.18 -0.94
N PHE A 5 -0.24 15.68 -1.94
CA PHE A 5 0.07 14.44 -2.64
C PHE A 5 0.89 14.66 -3.92
N ASP A 6 1.53 15.82 -4.08
CA ASP A 6 2.35 16.15 -5.27
C ASP A 6 3.38 15.06 -5.60
N PHE A 7 3.92 14.38 -4.59
CA PHE A 7 4.89 13.30 -4.77
C PHE A 7 4.31 12.07 -5.50
N LEU A 8 3.00 11.84 -5.44
CA LEU A 8 2.35 10.73 -6.13
C LEU A 8 2.27 10.91 -7.65
N LYS A 9 2.33 12.15 -8.17
CA LYS A 9 2.24 12.44 -9.62
C LYS A 9 3.18 11.57 -10.47
N ASN A 10 4.39 11.35 -9.96
CA ASN A 10 5.44 10.59 -10.63
C ASN A 10 5.50 9.12 -10.18
N VAL A 11 4.75 8.74 -9.14
CA VAL A 11 4.74 7.39 -8.58
C VAL A 11 3.57 6.57 -9.13
N ASP A 12 2.37 7.15 -9.07
CA ASP A 12 1.11 6.56 -9.52
C ASP A 12 0.06 7.66 -9.79
N LYS A 13 -0.19 7.91 -11.08
CA LYS A 13 -1.09 8.98 -11.53
C LYS A 13 -2.55 8.73 -11.16
N ASP A 14 -3.00 7.48 -11.19
CA ASP A 14 -4.39 7.14 -10.86
C ASP A 14 -4.67 7.41 -9.37
N LEU A 15 -3.74 6.99 -8.50
CA LEU A 15 -3.83 7.27 -7.07
C LEU A 15 -3.76 8.77 -6.77
N PHE A 16 -2.89 9.49 -7.50
CA PHE A 16 -2.78 10.94 -7.40
C PHE A 16 -4.11 11.65 -7.74
N GLU A 17 -4.78 11.24 -8.82
CA GLU A 17 -6.05 11.84 -9.24
C GLU A 17 -7.16 11.62 -8.21
N ILE A 18 -7.31 10.39 -7.70
CA ILE A 18 -8.33 10.06 -6.69
C ILE A 18 -8.14 10.91 -5.42
N ILE A 19 -6.90 10.99 -4.93
CA ILE A 19 -6.66 11.67 -3.64
C ILE A 19 -6.66 13.20 -3.76
N THR A 20 -6.31 13.73 -4.93
CA THR A 20 -6.43 15.17 -5.20
C THR A 20 -7.90 15.60 -5.25
N GLU A 21 -8.78 14.75 -5.81
CA GLU A 21 -10.22 14.98 -5.75
C GLU A 21 -10.74 14.92 -4.31
N ALA A 22 -10.23 14.01 -3.48
CA ALA A 22 -10.58 13.99 -2.04
C ALA A 22 -10.22 15.30 -1.33
N GLU A 23 -9.01 15.85 -1.55
CA GLU A 23 -8.63 17.15 -0.99
C GLU A 23 -9.53 18.29 -1.48
N LYS A 24 -9.97 18.23 -2.74
CA LYS A 24 -10.91 19.22 -3.31
C LYS A 24 -12.27 19.13 -2.63
N LEU A 25 -12.83 17.93 -2.52
CA LEU A 25 -14.10 17.70 -1.83
C LEU A 25 -14.04 18.18 -0.37
N TYR A 26 -12.92 17.98 0.31
CA TYR A 26 -12.73 18.52 1.66
C TYR A 26 -12.79 20.05 1.71
N ARG A 27 -12.08 20.74 0.80
CA ARG A 27 -12.09 22.21 0.72
C ARG A 27 -13.47 22.77 0.42
N ASP A 28 -14.23 22.03 -0.39
CA ASP A 28 -15.60 22.38 -0.78
C ASP A 28 -16.63 21.92 0.27
N GLU A 29 -16.18 21.49 1.46
CA GLU A 29 -16.98 21.01 2.59
C GLU A 29 -17.85 19.75 2.32
N TYR A 30 -17.58 19.05 1.22
CA TYR A 30 -18.15 17.75 0.87
C TYR A 30 -17.43 16.62 1.63
N PHE A 31 -17.52 16.65 2.97
CA PHE A 31 -16.76 15.76 3.85
C PHE A 31 -17.07 14.27 3.66
N GLU A 32 -18.32 13.91 3.39
CA GLU A 32 -18.70 12.51 3.15
C GLU A 32 -18.13 11.97 1.85
N GLN A 33 -18.17 12.77 0.79
CA GLN A 33 -17.58 12.44 -0.50
C GLN A 33 -16.05 12.38 -0.39
N CYS A 34 -15.42 13.27 0.40
CA CYS A 34 -13.99 13.19 0.73
C CYS A 34 -13.65 11.85 1.40
N MET A 35 -14.40 11.43 2.43
CA MET A 35 -14.24 10.13 3.07
C MET A 35 -14.47 8.96 2.09
N GLY A 36 -15.45 9.08 1.19
CA GLY A 36 -15.69 8.11 0.12
C GLY A 36 -14.51 7.98 -0.85
N GLN A 37 -13.91 9.10 -1.27
CA GLN A 37 -12.73 9.11 -2.15
C GLN A 37 -11.49 8.57 -1.44
N THR A 38 -11.25 8.90 -0.17
CA THR A 38 -10.12 8.34 0.59
C THR A 38 -10.27 6.82 0.80
N ARG A 39 -11.49 6.31 0.99
CA ARG A 39 -11.76 4.86 0.94
C ARG A 39 -11.43 4.26 -0.42
N ARG A 40 -11.90 4.87 -1.52
CA ARG A 40 -11.58 4.42 -2.89
C ARG A 40 -10.08 4.41 -3.13
N PHE A 41 -9.37 5.44 -2.66
CA PHE A 41 -7.92 5.51 -2.69
C PHE A 41 -7.29 4.34 -1.94
N GLY A 42 -7.67 4.10 -0.68
CA GLY A 42 -7.17 2.99 0.12
C GLY A 42 -7.42 1.63 -0.53
N GLU A 43 -8.59 1.44 -1.13
CA GLU A 43 -8.93 0.23 -1.88
C GLU A 43 -7.99 0.01 -3.08
N GLN A 44 -7.70 1.06 -3.85
CA GLN A 44 -6.78 0.99 -4.99
C GLN A 44 -5.33 0.79 -4.56
N VAL A 45 -4.90 1.42 -3.46
CA VAL A 45 -3.59 1.17 -2.85
C VAL A 45 -3.48 -0.30 -2.47
N CYS A 46 -4.46 -0.84 -1.74
CA CYS A 46 -4.47 -2.24 -1.31
C CYS A 46 -4.41 -3.19 -2.51
N LYS A 47 -5.21 -2.95 -3.56
CA LYS A 47 -5.15 -3.70 -4.84
C LYS A 47 -3.75 -3.71 -5.44
N LYS A 48 -3.09 -2.54 -5.50
CA LYS A 48 -1.76 -2.39 -6.10
C LYS A 48 -0.68 -3.05 -5.24
N VAL A 49 -0.80 -3.02 -3.92
CA VAL A 49 0.13 -3.68 -2.98
C VAL A 49 0.03 -5.20 -3.07
N LEU A 50 -1.19 -5.75 -3.08
CA LEU A 50 -1.41 -7.19 -3.23
C LEU A 50 -0.93 -7.69 -4.61
N GLY A 51 -1.17 -6.90 -5.67
CA GLY A 51 -0.74 -7.25 -7.02
C GLY A 51 -1.19 -8.64 -7.43
N THR A 52 -0.24 -9.54 -7.71
CA THR A 52 -0.52 -10.93 -8.12
C THR A 52 -0.83 -11.87 -6.94
N ALA A 53 -0.69 -11.42 -5.70
CA ALA A 53 -1.10 -12.20 -4.53
C ALA A 53 -2.63 -12.16 -4.32
N ARG A 54 -3.33 -11.30 -5.08
CA ARG A 54 -4.78 -11.37 -5.17
C ARG A 54 -5.21 -12.75 -5.64
N SER A 55 -6.13 -13.35 -4.91
CA SER A 55 -6.77 -14.60 -5.23
C SER A 55 -8.15 -14.31 -5.81
N THR A 56 -9.17 -14.21 -4.97
CA THR A 56 -10.58 -14.04 -5.30
C THR A 56 -11.21 -12.86 -4.57
N GLU A 57 -10.40 -11.96 -4.01
CA GLU A 57 -10.91 -10.87 -3.17
C GLU A 57 -11.77 -9.90 -3.99
N ASN A 58 -13.05 -9.82 -3.61
CA ASN A 58 -14.05 -8.99 -4.28
C ASN A 58 -14.31 -7.68 -3.52
N THR A 59 -14.04 -7.66 -2.22
CA THR A 59 -14.29 -6.50 -1.37
C THR A 59 -13.00 -5.89 -0.83
N PHE A 60 -13.08 -4.64 -0.38
CA PHE A 60 -11.97 -3.99 0.31
C PHE A 60 -11.60 -4.73 1.60
N ASP A 61 -12.56 -5.36 2.28
CA ASP A 61 -12.29 -6.11 3.51
C ASP A 61 -11.46 -7.36 3.26
N ASP A 62 -11.85 -8.15 2.25
CA ASP A 62 -11.14 -9.38 1.87
C ASP A 62 -9.68 -9.06 1.53
N MET A 63 -9.46 -7.97 0.79
CA MET A 63 -8.10 -7.53 0.45
C MET A 63 -7.28 -7.14 1.67
N LEU A 64 -7.88 -6.49 2.68
CA LEU A 64 -7.18 -6.14 3.92
C LEU A 64 -6.86 -7.38 4.75
N ALA A 65 -7.76 -8.36 4.80
CA ALA A 65 -7.50 -9.65 5.44
C ALA A 65 -6.32 -10.36 4.77
N THR A 66 -6.33 -10.50 3.44
CA THR A 66 -5.21 -11.07 2.68
C THR A 66 -3.91 -10.29 2.93
N LEU A 67 -3.96 -8.96 2.90
CA LEU A 67 -2.79 -8.12 3.13
C LEU A 67 -2.20 -8.34 4.54
N LYS A 68 -3.06 -8.49 5.54
CA LYS A 68 -2.67 -8.79 6.92
C LYS A 68 -2.04 -10.17 7.05
N ASP A 69 -2.60 -11.19 6.39
CA ASP A 69 -2.06 -12.55 6.39
C ASP A 69 -0.70 -12.62 5.68
N CYS A 70 -0.49 -11.76 4.69
CA CYS A 70 0.77 -11.61 3.99
C CYS A 70 1.85 -10.84 4.78
N SER A 71 1.47 -10.10 5.83
CA SER A 71 2.39 -9.25 6.57
C SER A 71 3.42 -10.07 7.34
N THR A 72 4.64 -9.54 7.40
CA THR A 72 5.72 -10.10 8.24
C THR A 72 5.67 -9.59 9.68
N GLY A 73 4.68 -8.76 10.02
CA GLY A 73 4.47 -8.20 11.36
C GLY A 73 5.36 -7.00 11.69
N GLY A 74 6.06 -6.44 10.71
CA GLY A 74 6.83 -5.21 10.87
C GLY A 74 5.96 -4.03 11.29
N GLU A 75 6.50 -3.11 12.09
CA GLU A 75 5.75 -1.96 12.61
C GLU A 75 5.21 -1.08 11.48
N GLN A 76 6.00 -0.83 10.44
CA GLN A 76 5.59 -0.06 9.27
C GLN A 76 4.45 -0.74 8.49
N GLU A 77 4.44 -2.08 8.43
CA GLU A 77 3.37 -2.83 7.79
C GLU A 77 2.07 -2.76 8.60
N LYS A 78 2.18 -2.81 9.93
CA LYS A 78 1.03 -2.67 10.83
C LYS A 78 0.41 -1.29 10.72
N GLU A 79 1.21 -0.23 10.81
CA GLU A 79 0.75 1.16 10.64
C GLU A 79 0.05 1.35 9.29
N PHE A 80 0.66 0.85 8.21
CA PHE A 80 0.09 0.91 6.87
C PHE A 80 -1.26 0.18 6.77
N ILE A 81 -1.37 -1.03 7.32
CA ILE A 81 -2.62 -1.80 7.33
C ILE A 81 -3.68 -1.11 8.19
N ASP A 82 -3.31 -0.57 9.35
CA ASP A 82 -4.20 0.16 10.25
C ASP A 82 -4.74 1.43 9.59
N ASP A 83 -3.90 2.14 8.82
CA ASP A 83 -4.34 3.28 8.01
C ASP A 83 -5.42 2.86 7.02
N LEU A 84 -5.20 1.78 6.28
CA LEU A 84 -6.17 1.30 5.30
C LEU A 84 -7.49 0.83 5.95
N TYR A 85 -7.43 0.15 7.11
CA TYR A 85 -8.63 -0.22 7.86
C TYR A 85 -9.43 1.01 8.32
N PHE A 86 -8.74 2.07 8.72
CA PHE A 86 -9.39 3.32 9.10
C PHE A 86 -10.12 3.95 7.92
N LEU A 87 -9.45 4.05 6.76
CA LEU A 87 -10.08 4.58 5.53
C LEU A 87 -11.30 3.75 5.13
N LYS A 88 -11.22 2.42 5.21
CA LYS A 88 -12.36 1.51 4.97
C LYS A 88 -13.52 1.85 5.90
N LYS A 89 -13.26 1.88 7.21
CA LYS A 89 -14.29 2.09 8.25
C LYS A 89 -15.02 3.41 8.04
N HIS A 90 -14.28 4.51 7.94
CA HIS A 90 -14.87 5.84 7.86
C HIS A 90 -15.51 6.13 6.50
N GLY A 91 -14.94 5.67 5.39
CA GLY A 91 -15.59 5.82 4.10
C GLY A 91 -16.83 4.94 3.93
N ASN A 92 -16.85 3.72 4.48
CA ASN A 92 -18.09 2.91 4.50
C ASN A 92 -19.19 3.61 5.29
N ASN A 93 -18.85 4.16 6.45
CA ASN A 93 -19.80 4.93 7.25
C ASN A 93 -20.32 6.15 6.48
N ALA A 94 -19.44 6.92 5.84
CA ALA A 94 -19.81 8.11 5.09
C ALA A 94 -20.75 7.83 3.89
N VAL A 95 -20.57 6.68 3.21
CA VAL A 95 -21.36 6.35 2.01
C VAL A 95 -22.67 5.64 2.35
N HIS A 96 -22.73 4.90 3.46
CA HIS A 96 -23.86 4.02 3.79
C HIS A 96 -24.62 4.42 5.07
N SER A 97 -24.17 5.44 5.81
CA SER A 97 -24.92 5.90 6.98
C SER A 97 -26.22 6.60 6.57
N SER A 98 -27.30 6.30 7.28
CA SER A 98 -28.61 6.93 7.11
C SER A 98 -28.68 8.39 7.60
N SER A 99 -27.64 8.87 8.29
CA SER A 99 -27.57 10.23 8.83
C SER A 99 -26.37 10.97 8.25
N VAL A 100 -26.60 12.13 7.63
CA VAL A 100 -25.52 12.97 7.13
C VAL A 100 -24.77 13.57 8.33
N LYS A 101 -23.52 13.15 8.54
CA LYS A 101 -22.63 13.73 9.56
C LYS A 101 -21.61 14.59 8.84
N LYS A 102 -21.73 15.91 8.95
CA LYS A 102 -20.74 16.89 8.48
C LYS A 102 -19.48 16.86 9.36
N ASP A 103 -18.82 15.71 9.44
CA ASP A 103 -17.68 15.48 10.30
C ASP A 103 -16.37 15.86 9.59
N GLY A 104 -16.06 17.15 9.61
CA GLY A 104 -14.82 17.68 9.03
C GLY A 104 -13.57 17.15 9.74
N MET A 105 -13.64 16.85 11.03
CA MET A 105 -12.48 16.33 11.77
C MET A 105 -12.13 14.91 11.32
N THR A 106 -13.13 14.04 11.21
CA THR A 106 -12.94 12.68 10.69
C THR A 106 -12.49 12.70 9.22
N ALA A 107 -13.06 13.58 8.40
CA ALA A 107 -12.63 13.71 7.00
C ALA A 107 -11.17 14.18 6.87
N LEU A 108 -10.72 15.07 7.76
CA LEU A 108 -9.33 15.51 7.83
C LEU A 108 -8.40 14.36 8.23
N GLU A 109 -8.79 13.59 9.25
CA GLU A 109 -8.02 12.42 9.68
C GLU A 109 -7.93 11.37 8.56
N CYS A 110 -9.00 11.16 7.78
CA CYS A 110 -8.95 10.30 6.60
C CYS A 110 -7.92 10.78 5.57
N LEU A 111 -7.80 12.09 5.32
CA LEU A 111 -6.78 12.62 4.41
C LEU A 111 -5.36 12.43 4.96
N GLN A 112 -5.17 12.66 6.27
CA GLN A 112 -3.88 12.47 6.93
C GLN A 112 -3.43 11.00 6.88
N ARG A 113 -4.33 10.05 7.18
CA ARG A 113 -4.01 8.62 7.12
C ARG A 113 -3.82 8.13 5.68
N ALA A 114 -4.58 8.67 4.72
CA ALA A 114 -4.34 8.42 3.30
C ALA A 114 -2.96 8.93 2.84
N PHE A 115 -2.47 10.03 3.43
CA PHE A 115 -1.12 10.55 3.18
C PHE A 115 -0.03 9.63 3.72
N GLU A 116 -0.15 9.15 4.95
CA GLU A 116 0.81 8.17 5.50
C GLU A 116 0.79 6.86 4.70
N ALA A 117 -0.39 6.37 4.31
CA ALA A 117 -0.53 5.23 3.40
C ALA A 117 0.12 5.48 2.03
N ALA A 118 -0.01 6.69 1.47
CA ALA A 118 0.62 7.08 0.21
C ALA A 118 2.15 7.11 0.30
N ILE A 119 2.72 7.62 1.40
CA ILE A 119 4.15 7.62 1.66
C ILE A 119 4.67 6.18 1.73
N SER A 120 4.01 5.36 2.55
CA SER A 120 4.35 3.95 2.74
C SER A 120 4.32 3.18 1.41
N TYR A 121 3.26 3.32 0.64
CA TYR A 121 3.14 2.76 -0.71
C TYR A 121 4.28 3.23 -1.63
N SER A 122 4.56 4.54 -1.65
CA SER A 122 5.56 5.11 -2.56
C SER A 122 6.96 4.58 -2.29
N VAL A 123 7.36 4.52 -1.02
CA VAL A 123 8.72 4.13 -0.63
C VAL A 123 8.87 2.61 -0.69
N TYR A 124 7.96 1.87 -0.06
CA TYR A 124 8.15 0.44 0.19
C TYR A 124 7.60 -0.45 -0.91
N ASN A 125 6.65 0.02 -1.72
CA ASN A 125 6.11 -0.75 -2.85
C ASN A 125 6.65 -0.27 -4.20
N ARG A 126 6.89 1.03 -4.34
CA ARG A 126 7.32 1.63 -5.61
C ARG A 126 8.79 2.02 -5.65
N GLY A 127 9.51 1.90 -4.54
CA GLY A 127 10.94 2.19 -4.47
C GLY A 127 11.26 3.67 -4.68
N ALA A 128 10.32 4.56 -4.37
CA ALA A 128 10.52 6.00 -4.46
C ALA A 128 11.58 6.48 -3.43
N SER A 129 12.03 7.73 -3.60
CA SER A 129 13.09 8.30 -2.76
C SER A 129 12.70 8.30 -1.28
N ALA A 130 13.61 7.81 -0.42
CA ALA A 130 13.43 7.84 1.04
C ALA A 130 13.25 9.27 1.60
N ASN A 131 13.57 10.32 0.83
CA ASN A 131 13.27 11.70 1.22
C ASN A 131 11.76 11.96 1.37
N ILE A 132 10.90 11.16 0.74
CA ILE A 132 9.44 11.26 0.86
C ILE A 132 8.99 10.96 2.31
N LEU A 133 9.71 10.13 3.07
CA LEU A 133 9.42 9.83 4.48
C LEU A 133 9.51 11.06 5.40
N LYS A 134 10.12 12.16 4.94
CA LYS A 134 10.23 13.40 5.71
C LYS A 134 9.03 14.32 5.51
N LEU A 135 8.19 14.04 4.52
CA LEU A 135 7.01 14.85 4.25
C LEU A 135 6.01 14.69 5.40
N ARG A 136 5.27 15.75 5.67
CA ARG A 136 4.20 15.78 6.66
C ARG A 136 2.97 16.37 5.99
N TYR A 137 1.80 15.91 6.40
CA TYR A 137 0.56 16.47 5.91
C TYR A 137 0.43 17.93 6.35
N ASP A 138 0.30 18.85 5.40
CA ASP A 138 0.18 20.28 5.63
C ASP A 138 -1.29 20.68 5.52
N THR A 139 -1.91 20.93 6.68
CA THR A 139 -3.30 21.38 6.79
C THR A 139 -3.48 22.82 6.32
N GLU A 140 -2.46 23.68 6.46
CA GLU A 140 -2.49 25.04 5.93
C GLU A 140 -2.51 25.00 4.40
N LEU A 141 -1.70 24.11 3.80
CA LEU A 141 -1.73 23.88 2.35
C LEU A 141 -3.10 23.37 1.90
N LEU A 142 -3.70 22.43 2.63
CA LEU A 142 -5.03 21.90 2.31
C LEU A 142 -6.08 23.03 2.24
N VAL A 143 -6.10 23.92 3.24
CA VAL A 143 -7.13 24.96 3.35
C VAL A 143 -6.83 26.16 2.44
N THR A 144 -5.57 26.59 2.36
CA THR A 144 -5.21 27.85 1.67
C THR A 144 -4.75 27.65 0.23
N GLY A 145 -4.42 26.42 -0.17
CA GLY A 145 -3.81 26.10 -1.46
C GLY A 145 -2.37 26.62 -1.64
N LYS A 146 -1.78 27.22 -0.59
CA LYS A 146 -0.44 27.80 -0.59
C LYS A 146 0.49 26.92 0.23
N LYS A 147 1.67 26.59 -0.31
CA LYS A 147 2.69 25.87 0.44
C LYS A 147 3.20 26.76 1.56
N LYS A 148 3.32 26.21 2.78
CA LYS A 148 3.89 26.93 3.91
C LYS A 148 5.26 27.49 3.56
N GLN A 149 5.47 28.76 3.85
CA GLN A 149 6.80 29.35 3.69
C GLN A 149 7.75 28.74 4.73
N LYS A 150 8.97 28.41 4.30
CA LYS A 150 10.00 27.91 5.21
C LYS A 150 10.17 28.86 6.38
N SER A 151 10.06 28.32 7.58
CA SER A 151 10.33 29.04 8.81
C SER A 151 11.79 29.54 8.83
N LEU A 152 12.06 30.56 9.63
CA LEU A 152 13.43 31.07 9.82
C LEU A 152 14.38 29.95 10.27
N SER A 153 13.94 29.07 11.18
CA SER A 153 14.73 27.92 11.65
C SER A 153 15.07 26.93 10.52
N GLU A 154 14.12 26.63 9.63
CA GLU A 154 14.37 25.81 8.44
C GLU A 154 15.36 26.47 7.48
N LYS A 155 15.24 27.79 7.26
CA LYS A 155 16.21 28.56 6.45
C LYS A 155 17.61 28.50 7.04
N TYR A 156 17.75 28.64 8.37
CA TYR A 156 19.04 28.56 9.07
C TYR A 156 19.64 27.14 9.03
N THR A 157 18.84 26.11 9.25
CA THR A 157 19.31 24.70 9.22
C THR A 157 19.74 24.28 7.82
N GLU A 158 19.02 24.69 6.77
CA GLU A 158 19.44 24.47 5.38
C GLU A 158 20.73 25.22 5.03
N ALA A 159 20.86 26.48 5.47
CA ALA A 159 22.09 27.25 5.26
C ALA A 159 23.30 26.58 5.95
N LYS A 160 23.10 26.03 7.16
CA LYS A 160 24.12 25.28 7.90
C LYS A 160 24.45 23.94 7.23
N GLN A 161 23.46 23.24 6.69
CA GLN A 161 23.70 21.99 5.94
C GLN A 161 24.43 22.24 4.62
N LYS A 162 24.13 23.34 3.91
CA LYS A 162 24.80 23.77 2.67
C LYS A 162 26.26 24.18 2.91
N THR A 163 26.59 24.72 4.08
CA THR A 163 27.99 25.02 4.46
C THR A 163 28.77 23.77 4.88
N VAL A 164 28.09 22.75 5.44
CA VAL A 164 28.74 21.48 5.84
C VAL A 164 28.92 20.51 4.67
N THR A 165 28.16 20.64 3.57
CA THR A 165 28.20 19.68 2.44
C THR A 165 29.44 19.76 1.54
N LYS A 166 30.38 20.69 1.79
CA LYS A 166 31.72 20.63 1.17
C LYS A 166 32.63 19.56 1.79
N SER A 167 32.21 18.89 2.86
CA SER A 167 32.96 17.79 3.48
C SER A 167 32.01 16.70 3.97
N LYS A 168 31.71 15.72 3.12
CA LYS A 168 31.65 14.29 3.50
C LYS A 168 31.36 13.39 2.30
N LYS A 169 32.36 12.54 2.02
CA LYS A 169 32.32 11.37 1.15
C LYS A 169 31.12 10.46 1.47
N ASN A 170 30.57 9.92 0.38
CA ASN A 170 29.73 8.74 0.25
C ASN A 170 29.66 7.84 1.49
N LYS A 171 28.51 7.85 2.16
CA LYS A 171 28.03 6.66 2.88
C LYS A 171 26.85 6.11 2.09
N THR A 172 27.05 4.90 1.57
CA THR A 172 26.01 4.08 0.95
C THR A 172 24.85 3.94 1.96
N PRO A 173 23.61 4.31 1.59
CA PRO A 173 22.48 4.11 2.49
C PRO A 173 22.26 2.60 2.64
N LYS A 174 22.25 2.12 3.90
CA LYS A 174 21.77 0.77 4.23
C LYS A 174 20.36 0.65 3.66
N LYS A 175 20.16 -0.23 2.68
CA LYS A 175 18.84 -0.63 2.20
C LYS A 175 18.08 -1.23 3.38
N GLN A 176 17.17 -0.47 4.00
CA GLN A 176 16.07 -1.04 4.76
C GLN A 176 15.15 -1.72 3.73
N SER A 177 15.43 -2.98 3.43
CA SER A 177 14.62 -3.78 2.50
C SER A 177 13.51 -4.49 3.28
N SER A 178 12.45 -3.76 3.61
CA SER A 178 11.13 -4.36 3.77
C SER A 178 10.28 -3.84 2.61
N VAL A 179 10.47 -4.46 1.45
CA VAL A 179 9.55 -4.24 0.34
C VAL A 179 8.21 -4.85 0.80
N MET A 180 7.19 -4.01 1.00
CA MET A 180 5.86 -4.42 1.47
C MET A 180 5.11 -5.15 0.35
N VAL A 181 5.64 -6.27 -0.12
CA VAL A 181 5.02 -7.06 -1.17
C VAL A 181 4.62 -8.39 -0.57
N CYS A 182 3.33 -8.73 -0.70
CA CYS A 182 2.90 -10.08 -0.40
C CYS A 182 3.67 -11.05 -1.31
N LYS A 183 4.60 -11.80 -0.73
CA LYS A 183 5.40 -12.76 -1.47
C LYS A 183 4.45 -13.81 -2.02
N LYS A 184 4.59 -14.14 -3.30
CA LYS A 184 3.83 -15.22 -3.93
C LYS A 184 3.93 -16.46 -3.04
N PRO A 185 2.82 -17.19 -2.78
CA PRO A 185 2.96 -18.56 -2.32
C PRO A 185 3.77 -19.27 -3.39
N LYS A 186 4.96 -19.77 -3.04
CA LYS A 186 5.67 -20.67 -3.94
C LYS A 186 4.71 -21.83 -4.15
N LYS A 187 4.26 -22.08 -5.39
CA LYS A 187 3.62 -23.35 -5.78
C LYS A 187 4.66 -24.46 -5.63
N LYS A 188 5.01 -24.80 -4.39
CA LYS A 188 5.67 -26.04 -4.07
C LYS A 188 4.56 -27.06 -4.10
N VAL A 189 4.46 -27.80 -5.20
CA VAL A 189 3.82 -29.11 -5.14
C VAL A 189 4.47 -29.81 -3.95
N SER A 190 3.68 -30.16 -2.93
CA SER A 190 4.22 -30.81 -1.73
C SER A 190 5.05 -32.00 -2.17
N LEU A 191 6.22 -32.20 -1.56
CA LEU A 191 7.05 -33.38 -1.80
C LEU A 191 6.22 -34.67 -1.68
N TYR A 192 5.21 -34.66 -0.80
CA TYR A 192 4.21 -35.71 -0.68
C TYR A 192 3.47 -36.01 -2.01
N TRP A 193 2.93 -35.00 -2.68
CA TRP A 193 2.20 -35.17 -3.94
C TRP A 193 3.11 -35.63 -5.10
N ILE A 194 4.37 -35.21 -5.10
CA ILE A 194 5.38 -35.71 -6.03
C ILE A 194 5.63 -37.21 -5.76
N PHE A 195 5.77 -37.60 -4.49
CA PHE A 195 6.01 -38.98 -4.09
C PHE A 195 4.82 -39.90 -4.41
N VAL A 196 3.59 -39.42 -4.18
CA VAL A 196 2.35 -40.13 -4.53
C VAL A 196 2.25 -40.35 -6.04
N GLY A 197 2.59 -39.33 -6.84
CA GLY A 197 2.62 -39.44 -8.31
C GLY A 197 3.62 -40.50 -8.79
N ILE A 198 4.84 -40.51 -8.24
CA ILE A 198 5.87 -41.49 -8.60
C ILE A 198 5.44 -42.92 -8.23
N SER A 199 4.87 -43.12 -7.03
CA SER A 199 4.37 -44.42 -6.58
C SER A 199 3.28 -44.99 -7.49
N SER A 200 2.38 -44.13 -7.98
CA SER A 200 1.31 -44.51 -8.91
C SER A 200 1.86 -44.98 -10.26
N VAL A 201 2.88 -44.29 -10.79
CA VAL A 201 3.51 -44.65 -12.08
C VAL A 201 4.25 -45.99 -11.98
N ILE A 202 5.00 -46.22 -10.89
CA ILE A 202 5.70 -47.50 -10.66
C ILE A 202 4.70 -48.66 -10.60
N SER A 203 3.57 -48.47 -9.90
CA SER A 203 2.53 -49.50 -9.80
C SER A 203 1.94 -49.86 -11.18
N LEU A 204 1.70 -48.86 -12.04
CA LEU A 204 1.20 -49.07 -13.41
C LEU A 204 2.21 -49.83 -14.29
N ILE A 205 3.51 -49.58 -14.13
CA ILE A 205 4.57 -50.29 -14.86
C ILE A 205 4.61 -51.76 -14.45
N LEU A 206 4.49 -52.06 -13.15
CA LEU A 206 4.48 -53.45 -12.67
C LEU A 206 3.25 -54.22 -13.15
N ILE A 207 2.07 -53.60 -13.11
CA ILE A 207 0.82 -54.22 -13.58
C ILE A 207 0.88 -54.47 -15.10
N SER A 208 1.36 -53.50 -15.88
CA SER A 208 1.50 -53.68 -17.34
C SER A 208 2.53 -54.75 -17.69
N GLY A 209 3.66 -54.83 -16.97
CA GLY A 209 4.63 -55.92 -17.12
C GLY A 209 4.04 -57.30 -16.82
N LEU A 210 3.21 -57.42 -15.78
CA LEU A 210 2.50 -58.66 -15.45
C LEU A 210 1.47 -59.05 -16.52
N ILE A 211 0.72 -58.10 -17.06
CA ILE A 211 -0.26 -58.35 -18.12
C ILE A 211 0.43 -58.84 -19.40
N ILE A 212 1.56 -58.23 -19.77
CA ILE A 212 2.37 -58.64 -20.92
C ILE A 212 2.95 -60.04 -20.67
N ALA A 213 3.50 -60.32 -19.50
CA ALA A 213 4.05 -61.64 -19.15
C ALA A 213 2.98 -62.75 -19.15
N LEU A 214 1.72 -62.43 -18.84
CA LEU A 214 0.60 -63.36 -18.90
C LEU A 214 0.08 -63.61 -20.32
N HIS A 215 0.27 -62.67 -21.26
CA HIS A 215 -0.15 -62.80 -22.66
C HIS A 215 0.94 -63.35 -23.59
N VAL A 216 2.21 -63.40 -23.15
CA VAL A 216 3.35 -63.93 -23.91
C VAL A 216 3.60 -65.43 -23.60
N LYS A 217 2.62 -66.09 -22.98
CA LYS A 217 2.66 -67.52 -22.65
C LYS A 217 1.59 -68.27 -23.43
#